data_AF-A0A6N8B5L6-F1
#
_entry.id   AF-A0A6N8B5L6-F1
#
_cell.length_a   1.000
_cell.length_b   1.000
_cell.length_c   1.000
_cell.angle_alpha   90.00
_cell.angle_beta   90.00
_cell.angle_gamma   90.00
#
_symmetry.space_group_name_H-M   'P 1'
#
loop_
_entity.id
_entity.type
_entity.pdbx_description
1 polymer ?
#
loop_
_entity_poly.entity_id
_entity_poly.type
_entity_poly.pdbx_seq_one_letter_code
_entity_poly.pdbx_strand_id
1 'polypeptide(L)'
;MKKFLSVCLLMLIILFSVSCEAKPEQITVTGKIIQASGVSVDVDFNIPVISGMKDKNLQDKLNAQFMRKAENLEQEIEAAAQEYWEETKIDQQEQPRFGAVIDYNTAYNNKGLLSINVKYYRYTGGAHGSTIMETLNLDVENGKILQINDFFKPGENAQEIALQEIHNQIDKNEDMYFHDVVEVLDSLPEDQPFYINGEHIVVYFQQYEIAPYAVGIPEFKVPVTAMP
;
A
#
# COMPACT_ATOMS: atom_id res chain seq x y z
N MET A 1 1.53 -45.43 -75.94
CA MET A 1 2.33 -45.40 -74.69
C MET A 1 1.81 -44.28 -73.82
N LYS A 2 1.27 -44.61 -72.64
CA LYS A 2 0.53 -43.70 -71.75
C LYS A 2 1.48 -42.68 -71.10
N LYS A 3 1.19 -41.38 -71.24
CA LYS A 3 1.86 -40.30 -70.50
C LYS A 3 1.26 -40.24 -69.09
N PHE A 4 2.05 -40.52 -68.07
CA PHE A 4 1.70 -40.24 -66.67
C PHE A 4 2.02 -38.76 -66.39
N LEU A 5 0.99 -37.98 -66.09
CA LEU A 5 1.12 -36.60 -65.61
C LEU A 5 1.22 -36.68 -64.09
N SER A 6 2.41 -36.45 -63.54
CA SER A 6 2.63 -36.36 -62.09
C SER A 6 2.21 -34.97 -61.62
N VAL A 7 1.10 -34.88 -60.91
CA VAL A 7 0.66 -33.65 -60.24
C VAL A 7 1.23 -33.68 -58.83
N CYS A 8 2.31 -32.94 -58.59
CA CYS A 8 2.80 -32.66 -57.24
C CYS A 8 1.86 -31.64 -56.59
N LEU A 9 1.00 -32.11 -55.69
CA LEU A 9 0.19 -31.25 -54.83
C LEU A 9 1.09 -30.74 -53.69
N LEU A 10 1.56 -29.48 -53.81
CA LEU A 10 2.25 -28.79 -52.72
C LEU A 10 1.22 -28.48 -51.62
N MET A 11 1.23 -29.24 -50.54
CA MET A 11 0.43 -28.97 -49.35
C MET A 11 1.17 -27.91 -48.52
N LEU A 12 0.71 -26.65 -48.60
CA LEU A 12 1.24 -25.55 -47.80
C LEU A 12 0.70 -25.70 -46.37
N ILE A 13 1.53 -26.21 -45.45
CA ILE A 13 1.19 -26.28 -44.03
C ILE A 13 1.41 -24.89 -43.44
N ILE A 14 0.32 -24.14 -43.25
CA ILE A 14 0.34 -22.88 -42.49
C ILE A 14 0.39 -23.25 -41.01
N LEU A 15 1.59 -23.22 -40.44
CA LEU A 15 1.81 -23.28 -38.99
C LEU A 15 1.29 -21.98 -38.38
N PHE A 16 0.03 -21.96 -37.94
CA PHE A 16 -0.43 -20.97 -36.97
C PHE A 16 0.28 -21.26 -35.65
N SER A 17 1.38 -20.57 -35.40
CA SER A 17 1.95 -20.47 -34.06
C SER A 17 0.96 -19.67 -33.21
N VAL A 18 0.09 -20.38 -32.50
CA VAL A 18 -0.63 -19.80 -31.37
C VAL A 18 0.44 -19.50 -30.34
N SER A 19 0.87 -18.23 -30.28
CA SER A 19 1.65 -17.73 -29.15
C SER A 19 0.71 -17.76 -27.96
N CYS A 20 0.81 -18.82 -27.15
CA CYS A 20 0.28 -18.80 -25.81
C CYS A 20 1.17 -17.83 -25.03
N GLU A 21 0.81 -16.54 -25.01
CA GLU A 21 1.37 -15.62 -24.04
C GLU A 21 1.01 -16.19 -22.67
N ALA A 22 2.00 -16.80 -22.01
CA ALA A 22 1.86 -17.23 -20.64
C ALA A 22 1.43 -16.01 -19.84
N LYS A 23 0.24 -16.08 -19.24
CA LYS A 23 -0.25 -15.03 -18.34
C LYS A 23 0.86 -14.76 -17.33
N PRO A 24 1.33 -13.51 -17.16
CA PRO A 24 2.44 -13.22 -16.27
C PRO A 24 2.15 -13.83 -14.90
N GLU A 25 3.15 -14.52 -14.35
CA GLU A 25 3.03 -15.21 -13.07
C GLU A 25 2.58 -14.18 -12.02
N GLN A 26 1.36 -14.34 -11.52
CA GLN A 26 0.73 -13.32 -10.70
C GLN A 26 1.44 -13.27 -9.34
N ILE A 27 1.93 -12.09 -8.97
CA ILE A 27 2.52 -11.85 -7.65
C ILE A 27 1.50 -12.23 -6.59
N THR A 28 1.95 -12.94 -5.55
CA THR A 28 1.10 -13.32 -4.43
C THR A 28 1.54 -12.57 -3.20
N VAL A 29 0.59 -11.98 -2.47
CA VAL A 29 0.82 -11.34 -1.17
C VAL A 29 0.03 -12.12 -0.11
N THR A 30 0.74 -12.73 0.83
CA THR A 30 0.13 -13.45 1.96
C THR A 30 0.45 -12.77 3.28
N GLY A 31 -0.30 -13.12 4.32
CA GLY A 31 -0.07 -12.62 5.67
C GLY A 31 0.82 -13.55 6.47
N LYS A 32 1.81 -12.99 7.15
CA LYS A 32 2.51 -13.63 8.26
C LYS A 32 1.93 -13.14 9.56
N ILE A 33 1.31 -14.04 10.32
CA ILE A 33 0.69 -13.74 11.61
C ILE A 33 1.71 -13.85 12.73
N ILE A 34 1.81 -12.81 13.57
CA ILE A 34 2.54 -12.81 14.84
C ILE A 34 1.59 -12.28 15.90
N GLN A 35 1.27 -13.12 16.88
CA GLN A 35 0.39 -12.77 18.00
C GLN A 35 1.08 -13.13 19.30
N ALA A 36 1.14 -12.17 20.22
CA ALA A 36 1.63 -12.40 21.57
C ALA A 36 0.84 -11.56 22.57
N SER A 37 0.62 -12.09 23.76
CA SER A 37 -0.01 -11.38 24.87
C SER A 37 0.84 -11.62 26.11
N GLY A 38 1.39 -10.53 26.63
CA GLY A 38 2.20 -10.49 27.84
C GLY A 38 1.42 -9.93 29.03
N VAL A 39 2.15 -9.55 30.07
CA VAL A 39 1.55 -8.94 31.29
C VAL A 39 0.95 -7.58 30.96
N SER A 40 1.72 -6.70 30.30
CA SER A 40 1.31 -5.32 30.01
C SER A 40 1.20 -4.99 28.52
N VAL A 41 1.61 -5.89 27.62
CA VAL A 41 1.72 -5.64 26.16
C VAL A 41 1.03 -6.74 25.38
N ASP A 42 0.22 -6.35 24.39
CA ASP A 42 -0.34 -7.24 23.37
C ASP A 42 0.12 -6.83 21.97
N VAL A 43 0.44 -7.82 21.12
CA VAL A 43 0.68 -7.59 19.69
C VAL A 43 -0.17 -8.53 18.84
N ASP A 44 -0.74 -7.99 17.77
CA ASP A 44 -1.48 -8.73 16.74
C ASP A 44 -1.07 -8.21 15.35
N PHE A 45 -0.12 -8.90 14.74
CA PHE A 45 0.47 -8.49 13.47
C PHE A 45 0.07 -9.44 12.35
N ASN A 46 -0.47 -8.88 11.29
CA ASN A 46 -0.64 -9.49 9.99
C ASN A 46 0.28 -8.76 9.00
N ILE A 47 1.46 -9.33 8.74
CA ILE A 47 2.54 -8.67 7.98
C ILE A 47 2.52 -9.17 6.53
N PRO A 48 2.55 -8.29 5.52
CA PRO A 48 2.54 -8.72 4.13
C PRO A 48 3.86 -9.43 3.75
N VAL A 49 3.72 -10.53 3.03
CA VAL A 49 4.82 -11.30 2.43
C VAL A 49 4.58 -11.43 0.94
N ILE A 50 5.44 -10.80 0.15
CA ILE A 50 5.42 -10.82 -1.31
C ILE A 50 6.16 -12.05 -1.81
N SER A 51 5.57 -12.74 -2.79
CA SER A 51 6.17 -13.89 -3.48
C SER A 51 5.83 -13.89 -4.97
N GLY A 52 6.68 -14.55 -5.76
CA GLY A 52 6.49 -14.65 -7.21
C GLY A 52 7.16 -13.55 -8.03
N MET A 53 7.87 -12.59 -7.41
CA MET A 53 8.58 -11.55 -8.17
C MET A 53 9.74 -12.12 -8.98
N LYS A 54 9.98 -11.56 -10.18
CA LYS A 54 11.14 -11.90 -11.00
C LYS A 54 12.44 -11.44 -10.35
N ASP A 55 12.47 -10.20 -9.84
CA ASP A 55 13.57 -9.70 -9.03
C ASP A 55 13.46 -10.20 -7.59
N LYS A 56 14.17 -11.29 -7.29
CA LYS A 56 14.20 -11.89 -5.95
C LYS A 56 14.91 -11.02 -4.92
N ASN A 57 15.90 -10.23 -5.33
CA ASN A 57 16.60 -9.36 -4.39
C ASN A 57 15.69 -8.24 -3.90
N LEU A 58 14.92 -7.62 -4.81
CA LEU A 58 13.93 -6.61 -4.44
C LEU A 58 12.82 -7.22 -3.58
N GLN A 59 12.31 -8.40 -3.96
CA GLN A 59 11.30 -9.13 -3.18
C GLN A 59 11.74 -9.34 -1.73
N ASP A 60 12.95 -9.86 -1.53
CA ASP A 60 13.48 -10.18 -0.21
C ASP A 60 13.76 -8.90 0.58
N LYS A 61 14.22 -7.83 -0.09
CA LYS A 61 14.40 -6.51 0.54
C LYS A 61 13.07 -5.94 1.05
N LEU A 62 12.00 -6.00 0.25
CA LEU A 62 10.68 -5.48 0.63
C LEU A 62 10.09 -6.28 1.80
N ASN A 63 10.15 -7.62 1.73
CA ASN A 63 9.71 -8.49 2.82
C ASN A 63 10.49 -8.22 4.11
N ALA A 64 11.80 -8.03 4.03
CA ALA A 64 12.63 -7.67 5.18
C ALA A 64 12.29 -6.28 5.74
N GLN A 65 11.89 -5.33 4.90
CA GLN A 65 11.44 -4.01 5.35
C GLN A 65 10.14 -4.09 6.14
N PHE A 66 9.14 -4.85 5.66
CA PHE A 66 7.89 -5.06 6.40
C PHE A 66 8.14 -5.74 7.75
N MET A 67 8.96 -6.79 7.76
CA MET A 67 9.32 -7.47 9.01
C MET A 67 10.04 -6.54 9.99
N ARG A 68 11.01 -5.74 9.52
CA ARG A 68 11.74 -4.81 10.39
C ARG A 68 10.82 -3.75 11.00
N LYS A 69 9.83 -3.26 10.26
CA LYS A 69 8.84 -2.31 10.79
C LYS A 69 7.98 -2.95 11.89
N ALA A 70 7.63 -4.22 11.73
CA ALA A 70 6.93 -4.96 12.78
C ALA A 70 7.79 -5.14 14.04
N GLU A 71 9.05 -5.55 13.88
CA GLU A 71 10.01 -5.70 14.98
C GLU A 71 10.24 -4.36 15.71
N ASN A 72 10.37 -3.25 14.98
CA ASN A 72 10.53 -1.93 15.58
C ASN A 72 9.28 -1.52 16.36
N LEU A 73 8.07 -1.76 15.82
CA LEU A 73 6.82 -1.43 16.49
C LEU A 73 6.64 -2.23 17.79
N GLU A 74 7.01 -3.51 17.78
CA GLU A 74 7.04 -4.36 18.97
C GLU A 74 7.99 -3.80 20.04
N GLN A 75 9.21 -3.42 19.65
CA GLN A 75 10.17 -2.80 20.58
C GLN A 75 9.68 -1.46 21.13
N GLU A 76 9.06 -0.62 20.29
CA GLU A 76 8.50 0.66 20.71
C GLU A 76 7.37 0.49 21.74
N ILE A 77 6.48 -0.49 21.54
CA ILE A 77 5.34 -0.70 22.45
C ILE A 77 5.79 -1.31 23.78
N GLU A 78 6.79 -2.20 23.76
CA GLU A 78 7.42 -2.73 24.96
C GLU A 78 8.15 -1.64 25.76
N ALA A 79 8.93 -0.79 25.07
CA ALA A 79 9.62 0.33 25.71
C ALA A 79 8.64 1.32 26.35
N ALA A 80 7.53 1.64 25.67
CA ALA A 80 6.50 2.54 26.20
C ALA A 80 5.81 1.94 27.45
N ALA A 81 5.54 0.63 27.45
CA ALA A 81 4.97 -0.04 28.62
C ALA A 81 5.97 -0.03 29.80
N GLN A 82 7.26 -0.23 29.53
CA GLN A 82 8.29 -0.18 30.55
C GLN A 82 8.45 1.23 31.13
N GLU A 83 8.52 2.26 30.29
CA GLU A 83 8.62 3.67 30.72
C GLU A 83 7.44 4.05 31.62
N TYR A 84 6.22 3.69 31.22
CA TYR A 84 5.03 3.94 32.03
C TYR A 84 5.11 3.27 33.40
N TRP A 85 5.57 2.01 33.45
CA TRP A 85 5.79 1.33 34.72
C TRP A 85 6.87 2.02 35.56
N GLU A 86 7.96 2.48 34.93
CA GLU A 86 9.04 3.18 35.61
C GLU A 86 8.58 4.51 36.23
N GLU A 87 7.67 5.23 35.58
CA GLU A 87 7.13 6.50 36.08
C GLU A 87 6.08 6.31 37.17
N THR A 88 5.17 5.34 37.01
CA THR A 88 4.00 5.19 37.88
C THR A 88 4.22 4.24 39.05
N LYS A 89 5.14 3.27 38.90
CA LYS A 89 5.42 2.19 39.87
C LYS A 89 4.19 1.36 40.30
N ILE A 90 3.11 1.41 39.52
CA ILE A 90 1.95 0.53 39.75
C ILE A 90 2.33 -0.92 39.44
N ASP A 91 1.59 -1.87 39.99
CA ASP A 91 1.76 -3.27 39.60
C ASP A 91 1.52 -3.41 38.10
N GLN A 92 2.38 -4.16 37.41
CA GLN A 92 2.26 -4.38 35.96
C GLN A 92 0.92 -5.03 35.58
N GLN A 93 0.32 -5.81 36.48
CA GLN A 93 -1.01 -6.39 36.26
C GLN A 93 -2.14 -5.35 36.36
N GLU A 94 -1.90 -4.24 37.04
CA GLU A 94 -2.83 -3.12 37.18
C GLU A 94 -2.56 -2.01 36.14
N GLN A 95 -1.49 -2.15 35.34
CA GLN A 95 -1.15 -1.23 34.26
C GLN A 95 -2.19 -1.27 33.15
N PRO A 96 -2.47 -0.13 32.47
CA PRO A 96 -3.16 -0.16 31.19
C PRO A 96 -2.50 -1.16 30.26
N ARG A 97 -3.29 -1.93 29.51
CA ARG A 97 -2.76 -2.84 28.49
C ARG A 97 -2.27 -2.01 27.30
N PHE A 98 -0.96 -2.01 27.05
CA PHE A 98 -0.35 -1.44 25.86
C PHE A 98 -0.55 -2.43 24.72
N GLY A 99 -0.57 -1.94 23.48
CA GLY A 99 -0.58 -2.88 22.37
C GLY A 99 -0.39 -2.28 21.01
N ALA A 100 -0.03 -3.16 20.08
CA ALA A 100 0.21 -2.81 18.69
C ALA A 100 -0.51 -3.77 17.76
N VAL A 101 -1.04 -3.24 16.65
CA VAL A 101 -1.70 -4.01 15.61
C VAL A 101 -1.10 -3.63 14.27
N ILE A 102 -0.80 -4.63 13.46
CA ILE A 102 -0.42 -4.44 12.06
C ILE A 102 -1.43 -5.18 11.21
N ASP A 103 -2.00 -4.49 10.24
CA ASP A 103 -2.81 -5.14 9.21
C ASP A 103 -2.45 -4.58 7.84
N TYR A 104 -2.67 -5.38 6.81
CA TYR A 104 -2.38 -4.99 5.45
C TYR A 104 -3.53 -5.33 4.52
N ASN A 105 -3.63 -4.57 3.43
CA ASN A 105 -4.51 -4.91 2.34
C ASN A 105 -3.80 -4.74 0.98
N THR A 106 -3.99 -5.72 0.11
CA THR A 106 -3.52 -5.69 -1.27
C THR A 106 -4.53 -4.90 -2.10
N ALA A 107 -4.41 -3.57 -2.10
CA ALA A 107 -5.35 -2.67 -2.75
C ALA A 107 -5.41 -2.86 -4.27
N TYR A 108 -4.31 -3.26 -4.90
CA TYR A 108 -4.26 -3.56 -6.33
C TYR A 108 -3.20 -4.61 -6.65
N ASN A 109 -3.51 -5.54 -7.54
CA ASN A 109 -2.57 -6.56 -8.01
C ASN A 109 -3.01 -7.07 -9.40
N ASN A 110 -2.79 -6.24 -10.41
CA ASN A 110 -3.23 -6.50 -11.77
C ASN A 110 -2.34 -5.75 -12.77
N LYS A 111 -2.28 -6.22 -14.02
CA LYS A 111 -1.50 -5.60 -15.12
C LYS A 111 -0.03 -5.30 -14.76
N GLY A 112 0.62 -6.18 -14.01
CA GLY A 112 2.02 -5.97 -13.59
C GLY A 112 2.22 -4.91 -12.49
N LEU A 113 1.14 -4.33 -11.94
CA LEU A 113 1.24 -3.38 -10.85
C LEU A 113 0.76 -4.01 -9.54
N LEU A 114 1.48 -3.70 -8.47
CA LEU A 114 1.17 -4.10 -7.10
C LEU A 114 1.03 -2.85 -6.23
N SER A 115 -0.07 -2.78 -5.48
CA SER A 115 -0.30 -1.78 -4.45
C SER A 115 -0.71 -2.45 -3.14
N ILE A 116 0.06 -2.21 -2.09
CA ILE A 116 -0.18 -2.71 -0.74
C ILE A 116 -0.27 -1.50 0.19
N ASN A 117 -1.31 -1.45 1.03
CA ASN A 117 -1.35 -0.55 2.17
C ASN A 117 -1.15 -1.35 3.47
N VAL A 118 -0.37 -0.80 4.39
CA VAL A 118 -0.08 -1.39 5.70
C VAL A 118 -0.41 -0.37 6.76
N LYS A 119 -1.28 -0.73 7.71
CA LYS A 119 -1.66 0.11 8.84
C LYS A 119 -0.93 -0.38 10.08
N TYR A 120 -0.27 0.55 10.76
CA TYR A 120 0.43 0.32 12.02
C TYR A 120 -0.31 1.09 13.11
N TYR A 121 -0.99 0.37 13.98
CA TYR A 121 -1.67 0.93 15.14
C TYR A 121 -0.85 0.68 16.41
N ARG A 122 -0.81 1.67 17.29
CA ARG A 122 -0.26 1.54 18.64
C ARG A 122 -1.15 2.20 19.68
N TYR A 123 -1.16 1.63 20.88
CA TYR A 123 -1.83 2.17 22.05
C TYR A 123 -0.91 2.15 23.26
N THR A 124 -0.65 3.33 23.83
CA THR A 124 0.33 3.52 24.90
C THR A 124 -0.30 4.06 26.19
N GLY A 125 -1.56 3.68 26.49
CA GLY A 125 -2.23 4.04 27.74
C GLY A 125 -2.95 5.42 27.76
N GLY A 126 -3.04 6.11 26.63
CA GLY A 126 -3.78 7.38 26.49
C GLY A 126 -5.29 7.20 26.33
N ALA A 127 -5.99 8.26 25.90
CA ALA A 127 -7.44 8.19 25.65
C ALA A 127 -7.81 7.27 24.47
N HIS A 128 -6.91 7.17 23.48
CA HIS A 128 -7.05 6.32 22.29
C HIS A 128 -5.66 5.99 21.71
N GLY A 129 -5.59 5.04 20.80
CA GLY A 129 -4.35 4.73 20.07
C GLY A 129 -4.10 5.68 18.91
N SER A 130 -3.02 5.45 18.19
CA SER A 130 -2.62 6.17 16.99
C SER A 130 -2.40 5.19 15.84
N THR A 131 -2.84 5.56 14.65
CA THR A 131 -2.61 4.78 13.42
C THR A 131 -1.84 5.61 12.41
N ILE A 132 -0.80 4.99 11.84
CA ILE A 132 -0.19 5.45 10.59
C ILE A 132 -0.45 4.43 9.50
N MET A 133 -0.56 4.89 8.25
CA MET A 133 -0.61 4.03 7.07
C MET A 133 0.62 4.28 6.21
N GLU A 134 1.17 3.20 5.68
CA GLU A 134 2.23 3.25 4.68
C GLU A 134 1.81 2.43 3.46
N THR A 135 2.35 2.80 2.30
CA THR A 135 1.94 2.22 1.02
C THR A 135 3.14 1.84 0.18
N LEU A 136 3.06 0.68 -0.48
CA LEU A 136 3.98 0.26 -1.53
C LEU A 136 3.22 0.25 -2.85
N ASN A 137 3.66 1.06 -3.82
CA ASN A 137 3.18 1.02 -5.21
C ASN A 137 4.35 0.63 -6.11
N LEU A 138 4.22 -0.48 -6.81
CA LEU A 138 5.32 -1.14 -7.49
C LEU A 138 4.89 -1.61 -8.88
N ASP A 139 5.68 -1.25 -9.90
CA ASP A 139 5.74 -1.99 -11.15
C ASP A 139 6.61 -3.23 -10.91
N VAL A 140 5.98 -4.39 -10.96
CA VAL A 140 6.62 -5.67 -10.60
C VAL A 140 7.48 -6.23 -11.74
N GLU A 141 7.34 -5.71 -12.96
CA GLU A 141 8.08 -6.17 -14.14
C GLU A 141 9.50 -5.61 -14.15
N ASN A 142 9.64 -4.32 -13.82
CA ASN A 142 10.93 -3.62 -13.79
C ASN A 142 11.42 -3.27 -12.38
N GLY A 143 10.59 -3.47 -11.34
CA GLY A 143 10.94 -3.20 -9.95
C GLY A 143 10.87 -1.71 -9.55
N LYS A 144 10.20 -0.86 -10.34
CA LYS A 144 10.10 0.57 -10.09
C LYS A 144 9.05 0.88 -9.02
N ILE A 145 9.45 1.63 -8.00
CA ILE A 145 8.51 2.27 -7.06
C ILE A 145 7.82 3.40 -7.79
N LEU A 146 6.49 3.32 -7.86
CA LEU A 146 5.66 4.24 -8.61
C LEU A 146 5.41 5.53 -7.82
N GLN A 147 5.42 6.65 -8.53
CA GLN A 147 5.06 7.97 -8.03
C GLN A 147 3.71 8.40 -8.60
N ILE A 148 3.07 9.42 -8.02
CA ILE A 148 1.78 9.95 -8.52
C ILE A 148 1.87 10.29 -10.02
N ASN A 149 2.97 10.90 -10.45
CA ASN A 149 3.19 11.32 -11.85
C ASN A 149 3.15 10.16 -12.86
N ASP A 150 3.41 8.92 -12.43
CA ASP A 150 3.39 7.75 -13.31
C ASP A 150 1.97 7.38 -13.79
N PHE A 151 0.93 7.94 -13.16
CA PHE A 151 -0.47 7.70 -13.47
C PHE A 151 -1.13 8.81 -14.32
N PHE A 152 -0.32 9.75 -14.82
CA PHE A 152 -0.78 10.88 -15.62
C PHE A 152 -0.04 10.96 -16.95
N LYS A 153 -0.67 11.55 -17.96
CA LYS A 153 -0.07 11.66 -19.29
C LYS A 153 1.11 12.65 -19.24
N PRO A 154 2.15 12.45 -20.06
CA PRO A 154 3.23 13.42 -20.19
C PRO A 154 2.70 14.83 -20.49
N GLY A 155 3.12 15.80 -19.69
CA GLY A 155 2.71 17.21 -19.80
C GLY A 155 1.54 17.61 -18.90
N GLU A 156 0.87 16.66 -18.23
CA GLU A 156 -0.08 16.96 -17.17
C GLU A 156 0.62 17.25 -15.85
N ASN A 157 0.09 18.20 -15.07
CA ASN A 157 0.56 18.47 -13.71
C ASN A 157 -0.21 17.59 -12.72
N ALA A 158 0.33 16.40 -12.44
CA ALA A 158 -0.36 15.39 -11.64
C ALA A 158 -0.67 15.87 -10.21
N GLN A 159 0.24 16.60 -9.56
CA GLN A 159 0.04 17.17 -8.23
C GLN A 159 -1.11 18.17 -8.22
N GLU A 160 -1.16 19.07 -9.21
CA GLU A 160 -2.23 20.07 -9.32
C GLU A 160 -3.59 19.42 -9.60
N ILE A 161 -3.64 18.40 -10.47
CA ILE A 161 -4.87 17.64 -10.74
C ILE A 161 -5.35 16.91 -9.48
N ALA A 162 -4.44 16.23 -8.78
CA ALA A 162 -4.76 15.53 -7.54
C ALA A 162 -5.23 16.51 -6.45
N LEU A 163 -4.55 17.64 -6.30
CA LEU A 163 -4.90 18.68 -5.33
C LEU A 163 -6.29 19.26 -5.62
N GLN A 164 -6.60 19.56 -6.88
CA GLN A 164 -7.92 20.06 -7.26
C GLN A 164 -9.02 19.06 -6.92
N GLU A 165 -8.78 17.76 -7.13
CA GLU A 165 -9.75 16.72 -6.81
C GLU A 165 -9.92 16.51 -5.30
N ILE A 166 -8.84 16.66 -4.53
CA ILE A 166 -8.89 16.67 -3.06
C ILE A 166 -9.76 17.83 -2.56
N HIS A 167 -9.53 19.06 -3.03
CA HIS A 167 -10.34 20.23 -2.69
C HIS A 167 -11.82 20.02 -3.04
N ASN A 168 -12.10 19.52 -4.26
CA ASN A 168 -13.49 19.21 -4.67
C ASN A 168 -14.20 18.18 -3.76
N GLN A 169 -13.45 17.29 -3.10
CA GLN A 169 -13.99 16.30 -2.17
C GLN A 169 -14.11 16.85 -0.73
N ILE A 170 -13.18 17.71 -0.33
CA ILE A 170 -13.23 18.44 0.95
C ILE A 170 -14.43 19.40 0.95
N ASP A 171 -14.67 20.17 -0.11
CA ASP A 171 -15.79 21.13 -0.23
C ASP A 171 -17.17 20.47 -0.06
N LYS A 172 -17.27 19.17 -0.34
CA LYS A 172 -18.52 18.41 -0.15
C LYS A 172 -18.77 18.02 1.30
N ASN A 173 -17.74 18.09 2.16
CA ASN A 173 -17.74 17.62 3.55
C ASN A 173 -16.89 18.54 4.45
N GLU A 174 -16.92 19.86 4.24
CA GLU A 174 -16.00 20.83 4.86
C GLU A 174 -15.91 20.70 6.38
N ASP A 175 -17.05 20.46 7.05
CA ASP A 175 -17.16 20.31 8.51
C ASP A 175 -16.32 19.15 9.10
N MET A 176 -15.82 18.23 8.25
CA MET A 176 -14.98 17.12 8.69
C MET A 176 -13.50 17.49 8.82
N TYR A 177 -13.06 18.63 8.27
CA TYR A 177 -11.64 18.95 8.12
C TYR A 177 -11.23 20.18 8.93
N PHE A 178 -9.92 20.30 9.19
CA PHE A 178 -9.37 21.49 9.82
C PHE A 178 -9.33 22.65 8.83
N HIS A 179 -10.23 23.61 9.00
CA HIS A 179 -10.41 24.72 8.07
C HIS A 179 -9.11 25.51 7.81
N ASP A 180 -8.35 25.78 8.87
CA ASP A 180 -7.07 26.50 8.82
C ASP A 180 -5.96 25.74 8.06
N VAL A 181 -5.98 24.41 8.11
CA VAL A 181 -5.03 23.56 7.37
C VAL A 181 -5.43 23.47 5.90
N VAL A 182 -6.70 23.28 5.61
CA VAL A 182 -7.21 23.18 4.23
C VAL A 182 -7.04 24.50 3.47
N GLU A 183 -7.25 25.65 4.13
CA GLU A 183 -7.09 26.97 3.51
C GLU A 183 -5.68 27.21 2.97
N VAL A 184 -4.66 26.62 3.60
CA VAL A 184 -3.25 26.76 3.21
C VAL A 184 -2.71 25.56 2.42
N LEU A 185 -3.54 24.56 2.12
CA LEU A 185 -3.16 23.40 1.32
C LEU A 185 -3.13 23.78 -0.18
N ASP A 186 -2.00 24.33 -0.60
CA ASP A 186 -1.80 24.86 -1.96
C ASP A 186 -0.96 23.95 -2.87
N SER A 187 -0.38 22.89 -2.31
CA SER A 187 0.51 21.98 -3.03
C SER A 187 0.54 20.59 -2.39
N LEU A 188 0.87 19.58 -3.21
CA LEU A 188 1.20 18.24 -2.73
C LEU A 188 2.69 18.01 -2.92
N PRO A 189 3.41 17.48 -1.91
CA PRO A 189 4.80 17.11 -2.07
C PRO A 189 4.96 15.97 -3.08
N GLU A 190 6.15 15.84 -3.68
CA GLU A 190 6.42 14.78 -4.67
C GLU A 190 6.23 13.37 -4.09
N ASP A 191 6.51 13.20 -2.80
CA ASP A 191 6.37 11.96 -2.04
C ASP A 191 5.02 11.84 -1.31
N GLN A 192 4.01 12.64 -1.69
CA GLN A 192 2.66 12.51 -1.12
C GLN A 192 2.19 11.05 -1.24
N PRO A 193 1.83 10.41 -0.12
CA PRO A 193 1.51 9.00 -0.15
C PRO A 193 0.15 8.73 -0.82
N PHE A 194 0.11 7.63 -1.55
CA PHE A 194 -1.07 7.18 -2.28
C PHE A 194 -1.09 5.66 -2.42
N TYR A 195 -2.21 5.10 -2.84
CA TYR A 195 -2.28 3.70 -3.30
C TYR A 195 -3.13 3.57 -4.56
N ILE A 196 -2.99 2.46 -5.29
CA ILE A 196 -3.73 2.21 -6.53
C ILE A 196 -5.09 1.59 -6.20
N ASN A 197 -6.16 2.08 -6.81
CA ASN A 197 -7.50 1.51 -6.69
C ASN A 197 -8.23 1.55 -8.04
N GLY A 198 -8.02 0.51 -8.85
CA GLY A 198 -8.65 0.39 -10.16
C GLY A 198 -8.15 1.46 -11.13
N GLU A 199 -9.06 2.31 -11.60
CA GLU A 199 -8.77 3.45 -12.50
C GLU A 199 -8.55 4.77 -11.72
N HIS A 200 -8.21 4.65 -10.44
CA HIS A 200 -7.91 5.78 -9.57
C HIS A 200 -6.61 5.51 -8.81
N ILE A 201 -5.92 6.57 -8.45
CA ILE A 201 -5.09 6.57 -7.25
C ILE A 201 -5.93 7.07 -6.09
N VAL A 202 -5.57 6.67 -4.87
CA VAL A 202 -6.14 7.19 -3.64
C VAL A 202 -5.04 7.90 -2.89
N VAL A 203 -5.09 9.22 -2.89
CA VAL A 203 -4.19 10.07 -2.08
C VAL A 203 -4.75 10.11 -0.67
N TYR A 204 -3.88 10.00 0.33
CA TYR A 204 -4.32 10.02 1.73
C TYR A 204 -3.43 10.91 2.59
N PHE A 205 -3.98 11.32 3.72
CA PHE A 205 -3.31 12.09 4.75
C PHE A 205 -3.34 11.28 6.05
N GLN A 206 -2.28 11.34 6.84
CA GLN A 206 -2.19 10.60 8.10
C GLN A 206 -3.26 11.08 9.09
N GLN A 207 -3.51 10.26 10.09
CA GLN A 207 -4.40 10.63 11.18
C GLN A 207 -3.93 11.94 11.82
N TYR A 208 -4.85 12.88 12.06
CA TYR A 208 -4.60 14.24 12.53
C TYR A 208 -3.91 15.21 11.56
N GLU A 209 -3.56 14.80 10.35
CA GLU A 209 -2.83 15.69 9.43
C GLU A 209 -3.70 16.85 8.93
N ILE A 210 -4.92 16.56 8.47
CA ILE A 210 -5.86 17.58 7.95
C ILE A 210 -7.27 17.50 8.57
N ALA A 211 -7.49 16.56 9.48
CA ALA A 211 -8.81 16.29 10.08
C ALA A 211 -8.69 15.74 11.51
N PRO A 212 -9.73 15.90 12.35
CA PRO A 212 -9.77 15.32 13.68
C PRO A 212 -9.68 13.79 13.69
N TYR A 213 -9.28 13.21 14.83
CA TYR A 213 -9.19 11.76 15.05
C TYR A 213 -10.37 10.95 14.52
N ALA A 214 -11.59 11.47 14.73
CA ALA A 214 -12.83 10.78 14.39
C ALA A 214 -12.98 10.48 12.90
N VAL A 215 -12.30 11.24 12.03
CA VAL A 215 -12.26 11.01 10.58
C VAL A 215 -11.31 9.85 10.22
N GLY A 216 -10.35 9.53 11.09
CA GLY A 216 -9.35 8.52 10.84
C GLY A 216 -8.25 9.03 9.90
N ILE A 217 -7.96 8.26 8.85
CA ILE A 217 -7.03 8.62 7.77
C ILE A 217 -7.89 9.09 6.60
N PRO A 218 -7.92 10.39 6.27
CA PRO A 218 -8.65 10.90 5.12
C PRO A 218 -8.10 10.33 3.81
N GLU A 219 -8.99 9.85 2.94
CA GLU A 219 -8.65 9.22 1.67
C GLU A 219 -9.43 9.88 0.52
N PHE A 220 -8.74 10.25 -0.55
CA PHE A 220 -9.28 11.00 -1.68
C PHE A 220 -9.01 10.27 -3.00
N LYS A 221 -10.07 9.92 -3.72
CA LYS A 221 -9.96 9.20 -5.00
C LYS A 221 -9.68 10.18 -6.13
N VAL A 222 -8.56 10.00 -6.82
CA VAL A 222 -8.17 10.82 -7.98
C VAL A 222 -8.18 9.95 -9.23
N PRO A 223 -9.01 10.26 -10.24
CA PRO A 223 -8.99 9.53 -11.51
C PRO A 223 -7.64 9.65 -12.21
N VAL A 224 -7.12 8.53 -12.70
CA VAL A 224 -5.87 8.51 -13.47
C VAL A 224 -6.14 8.77 -14.94
N THR A 225 -5.18 9.37 -15.65
CA THR A 225 -5.30 9.58 -17.10
C THR A 225 -4.42 8.64 -17.91
N ALA A 226 -3.49 7.94 -17.25
CA ALA A 226 -2.65 6.89 -17.80
C ALA A 226 -2.37 5.81 -16.73
N MET A 227 -2.09 4.59 -17.18
CA MET A 227 -1.46 3.57 -16.34
C MET A 227 0.02 3.48 -16.74
N PRO A 228 0.93 3.26 -15.77
CA PRO A 228 2.36 3.07 -16.03
C PRO A 228 2.65 1.97 -17.07
#